data_AF-A0AAD0X7Z8-F1
#
_entry.id   AF-A0AAD0X7Z8-F1
#
_cell.length_a   1.000
_cell.length_b   1.000
_cell.length_c   1.000
_cell.angle_alpha   90.00
_cell.angle_beta   90.00
_cell.angle_gamma   90.00
#
_symmetry.space_group_name_H-M   'P 1'
#
loop_
_entity.id
_entity.type
_entity.pdbx_description
1 polymer ?
#
loop_
_entity_poly.entity_id
_entity_poly.type
_entity_poly.pdbx_seq_one_letter_code
_entity_poly.pdbx_strand_id
1 'polypeptide(L)'
;MYLTIHDVAKRTGLTTYTLRYYAKEGLFDFVTRSSNKIGTRLFKESDLEFIYLIKCLKNAGLTIKEIKTFVDWTMAGDATISKRRAMFQERRTALQKQLAELQATLDVVDYKCWYYQVADDAGTCAVHDTLADDELPEKMRRVKHQLAAQHNFTAD
;
A
#
# COMPACT_ATOMS: atom_id res chain seq x y z
N MET A 1 4.75 19.25 -25.23
CA MET A 1 5.68 18.18 -25.65
C MET A 1 5.05 16.84 -25.29
N TYR A 2 5.19 15.83 -26.14
CA TYR A 2 4.68 14.47 -25.87
C TYR A 2 5.81 13.57 -25.36
N LEU A 3 5.47 12.64 -24.48
CA LEU A 3 6.36 11.67 -23.86
C LEU A 3 6.09 10.28 -24.45
N THR A 4 7.15 9.53 -24.69
CA THR A 4 7.05 8.12 -25.04
C THR A 4 6.82 7.26 -23.79
N ILE A 5 6.42 6.00 -23.98
CA ILE A 5 6.31 5.04 -22.87
C ILE A 5 7.63 4.85 -22.10
N HIS A 6 8.78 5.06 -22.76
CA HIS A 6 10.10 4.98 -22.12
C HIS A 6 10.36 6.19 -21.23
N ASP A 7 9.97 7.38 -21.67
CA ASP A 7 10.09 8.61 -20.88
C ASP A 7 9.18 8.54 -19.65
N VAL A 8 7.94 8.06 -19.84
CA VAL A 8 7.00 7.82 -18.74
C VAL A 8 7.55 6.78 -17.75
N ALA A 9 8.14 5.69 -18.24
CA ALA A 9 8.76 4.67 -17.38
C ALA A 9 9.84 5.29 -16.48
N LYS A 10 10.74 6.08 -17.05
CA LYS A 10 11.80 6.78 -16.31
C LYS A 10 11.26 7.73 -15.25
N ARG A 11 10.20 8.48 -15.57
CA ARG A 11 9.62 9.47 -14.66
C ARG A 11 8.79 8.84 -13.54
N THR A 12 8.03 7.79 -13.85
CA THR A 12 7.10 7.16 -12.89
C THR A 12 7.73 6.04 -12.06
N GLY A 13 8.89 5.56 -12.48
CA GLY A 13 9.55 4.37 -11.92
C GLY A 13 8.82 3.06 -12.24
N LEU A 14 7.84 3.09 -13.15
CA LEU A 14 7.19 1.87 -13.66
C LEU A 14 8.03 1.29 -14.80
N THR A 15 8.03 -0.03 -14.94
CA THR A 15 8.69 -0.65 -16.09
C THR A 15 7.91 -0.39 -17.38
N THR A 16 8.60 -0.36 -18.51
CA THR A 16 7.94 -0.29 -19.83
C THR A 16 7.01 -1.49 -20.06
N TYR A 17 7.34 -2.65 -19.49
CA TYR A 17 6.47 -3.84 -19.49
C TYR A 17 5.15 -3.56 -18.73
N THR A 18 5.22 -3.03 -17.51
CA THR A 18 4.04 -2.67 -16.70
C THR A 18 3.16 -1.65 -17.42
N LEU A 19 3.76 -0.62 -18.02
CA LEU A 19 3.01 0.39 -18.78
C LEU A 19 2.35 -0.21 -20.03
N ARG A 20 3.02 -1.14 -20.73
CA ARG A 20 2.43 -1.86 -21.87
C ARG A 20 1.27 -2.75 -21.43
N TYR A 21 1.42 -3.41 -20.29
CA TYR A 21 0.34 -4.19 -19.70
C TYR A 21 -0.86 -3.30 -19.34
N TYR A 22 -0.66 -2.16 -18.67
CA TYR A 22 -1.74 -1.21 -18.38
C TYR A 22 -2.40 -0.68 -19.65
N ALA A 23 -1.61 -0.36 -20.68
CA ALA A 23 -2.12 0.03 -21.99
C ALA A 23 -2.99 -1.05 -22.66
N LYS A 24 -2.65 -2.33 -22.48
CA LYS A 24 -3.41 -3.49 -23.00
C LYS A 24 -4.72 -3.67 -22.25
N GLU A 25 -4.71 -3.44 -20.95
CA GLU A 25 -5.90 -3.50 -20.07
C GLU A 25 -6.79 -2.24 -20.20
N GLY A 26 -6.47 -1.33 -21.13
CA GLY A 26 -7.28 -0.15 -21.46
C GLY A 26 -7.12 1.03 -20.51
N LEU A 27 -6.15 1.01 -19.59
CA LEU A 27 -5.96 2.07 -18.59
C LEU A 27 -5.52 3.41 -19.21
N PHE A 28 -5.06 3.41 -20.47
CA PHE A 28 -4.55 4.59 -21.17
C PHE A 28 -5.33 4.92 -22.45
N ASP A 29 -6.57 4.46 -22.57
CA ASP A 29 -7.38 4.69 -23.79
C ASP A 29 -7.71 6.17 -24.04
N PHE A 30 -7.55 7.02 -23.03
CA PHE A 30 -7.63 8.47 -23.14
C PHE A 30 -6.41 9.12 -23.82
N VAL A 31 -5.30 8.38 -23.97
CA VAL A 31 -4.04 8.91 -24.51
C VAL A 31 -4.01 8.78 -26.04
N THR A 32 -3.58 9.85 -26.70
CA THR A 32 -3.46 9.90 -28.16
C THR A 32 -2.42 8.90 -28.69
N ARG A 33 -2.62 8.41 -29.91
CA ARG A 33 -1.66 7.58 -30.64
C ARG A 33 -0.95 8.41 -31.73
N SER A 34 0.32 8.12 -31.95
CA SER A 34 1.09 8.65 -33.08
C SER A 34 0.47 8.22 -34.41
N SER A 35 0.58 9.09 -35.43
CA SER A 35 0.11 8.83 -36.80
C SER A 35 1.00 7.86 -37.58
N ASN A 36 2.10 7.37 -37.00
CA ASN A 36 2.98 6.41 -37.65
C ASN A 36 2.33 5.00 -37.76
N LYS A 37 2.82 4.17 -38.69
CA LYS A 37 2.29 2.81 -38.97
C LYS A 37 2.21 1.88 -37.74
N ILE A 38 2.94 2.18 -36.66
CA ILE A 38 3.02 1.37 -35.44
C ILE A 38 2.03 1.86 -34.36
N GLY A 39 1.50 3.09 -34.47
CA GLY A 39 0.45 3.61 -33.58
C GLY A 39 0.86 3.72 -32.11
N THR A 40 2.06 4.25 -31.84
CA THR A 40 2.61 4.36 -30.47
C THR A 40 1.82 5.34 -29.61
N ARG A 41 1.50 5.00 -28.36
CA ARG A 41 0.85 5.93 -27.41
C ARG A 41 1.79 7.10 -27.07
N LEU A 42 1.25 8.32 -27.09
CA LEU A 42 1.95 9.58 -26.81
C LEU A 42 1.32 10.28 -25.62
N PHE A 43 2.04 10.33 -24.51
CA PHE A 43 1.54 10.87 -23.25
C PHE A 43 1.85 12.36 -23.15
N LYS A 44 0.92 13.15 -22.62
CA LYS A 44 1.19 14.53 -22.21
C LYS A 44 1.79 14.53 -20.81
N GLU A 45 2.44 15.63 -20.44
CA GLU A 45 2.90 15.84 -19.06
C GLU A 45 1.74 15.74 -18.05
N SER A 46 0.56 16.27 -18.41
CA SER A 46 -0.66 16.15 -17.62
C SER A 46 -1.11 14.71 -17.37
N ASP A 47 -0.73 13.78 -18.24
CA ASP A 47 -1.12 12.36 -18.09
C ASP A 47 -0.27 11.68 -17.00
N LEU A 48 0.90 12.23 -16.65
CA LEU A 48 1.78 11.66 -15.62
C LEU A 48 1.09 11.63 -14.26
N GLU A 49 0.39 12.70 -13.88
CA GLU A 49 -0.37 12.76 -12.62
C GLU A 49 -1.38 11.61 -12.54
N PHE A 50 -2.07 11.34 -13.64
CA PHE A 50 -3.04 10.26 -13.71
C PHE A 50 -2.37 8.87 -13.64
N ILE A 51 -1.17 8.71 -14.22
CA ILE A 51 -0.39 7.47 -14.12
C ILE A 51 0.12 7.25 -12.68
N TYR A 52 0.54 8.31 -11.98
CA TYR A 52 0.87 8.22 -10.56
C TYR A 52 -0.35 7.83 -9.72
N LEU A 53 -1.53 8.35 -10.05
CA LEU A 53 -2.77 7.97 -9.38
C LEU A 53 -3.11 6.49 -9.61
N ILE A 54 -2.97 5.98 -10.84
CA ILE A 54 -3.14 4.55 -11.16
C ILE A 54 -2.16 3.69 -10.34
N LYS A 55 -0.89 4.10 -10.26
CA LYS A 55 0.12 3.42 -9.43
C LYS A 55 -0.28 3.42 -7.95
N CYS A 56 -0.76 4.56 -7.44
CA CYS A 56 -1.23 4.70 -6.06
C CYS A 56 -2.40 3.76 -5.77
N LEU A 57 -3.42 3.72 -6.66
CA LEU A 57 -4.55 2.81 -6.53
C LEU A 57 -4.10 1.34 -6.58
N LYS A 58 -3.13 1.01 -7.43
CA LYS A 58 -2.59 -0.35 -7.47
C LYS A 58 -1.91 -0.73 -6.15
N ASN A 59 -1.14 0.18 -5.57
CA ASN A 59 -0.50 -0.01 -4.26
C ASN A 59 -1.52 -0.05 -3.11
N ALA A 60 -2.63 0.66 -3.24
CA ALA A 60 -3.77 0.63 -2.32
C ALA A 60 -4.61 -0.65 -2.41
N GLY A 61 -4.13 -1.66 -3.16
CA GLY A 61 -4.74 -2.98 -3.23
C GLY A 61 -5.81 -3.15 -4.32
N LEU A 62 -6.05 -2.15 -5.17
CA LEU A 62 -7.01 -2.33 -6.26
C LEU A 62 -6.47 -3.28 -7.34
N THR A 63 -7.38 -4.07 -7.89
CA THR A 63 -7.16 -4.83 -9.10
C THR A 63 -7.11 -3.91 -10.31
N ILE A 64 -6.48 -4.37 -11.40
CA ILE A 64 -6.43 -3.60 -12.64
C ILE A 64 -7.83 -3.36 -13.21
N LYS A 65 -8.76 -4.29 -13.00
CA LYS A 65 -10.17 -4.15 -13.40
C LYS A 65 -10.86 -3.00 -12.65
N GLU A 66 -10.69 -2.92 -11.33
CA GLU A 66 -11.26 -1.81 -10.54
C GLU A 66 -10.65 -0.47 -10.92
N ILE A 67 -9.34 -0.43 -11.19
CA ILE A 67 -8.67 0.77 -11.69
C ILE A 67 -9.23 1.17 -13.05
N LYS A 68 -9.45 0.23 -13.97
CA LYS A 68 -10.08 0.51 -15.27
C LYS A 68 -11.48 1.11 -15.09
N THR A 69 -12.29 0.59 -14.17
CA THR A 69 -13.59 1.18 -13.82
C THR A 69 -13.46 2.63 -13.34
N PHE A 70 -12.45 2.92 -12.51
CA PHE A 70 -12.16 4.30 -12.10
C PHE A 70 -11.75 5.20 -13.28
N VAL A 71 -10.94 4.68 -14.22
CA VAL A 71 -10.60 5.40 -15.46
C VAL A 71 -11.86 5.72 -16.26
N ASP A 72 -12.75 4.74 -16.44
CA ASP A 72 -14.00 4.91 -17.18
C ASP A 72 -14.92 5.95 -16.54
N TRP A 73 -15.02 5.94 -15.20
CA TRP A 73 -15.75 6.98 -14.47
C TRP A 73 -15.14 8.37 -14.69
N THR A 74 -13.82 8.48 -14.66
CA THR A 74 -13.14 9.75 -14.89
C THR A 74 -13.40 10.27 -16.30
N MET A 75 -13.40 9.38 -17.31
CA MET A 75 -13.71 9.74 -18.70
C MET A 75 -15.18 10.11 -18.91
N ALA A 76 -16.10 9.52 -18.13
CA ALA A 76 -17.52 9.90 -18.13
C ALA A 76 -17.81 11.27 -17.47
N GLY A 77 -16.79 11.92 -16.90
CA GLY A 77 -16.90 13.27 -16.35
C GLY A 77 -17.64 13.37 -15.02
N ASP A 78 -18.25 14.52 -14.76
CA ASP A 78 -18.66 14.92 -13.41
C ASP A 78 -19.84 14.12 -12.86
N ALA A 79 -20.63 13.48 -13.71
CA ALA A 79 -21.73 12.59 -13.32
C ALA A 79 -21.27 11.41 -12.43
N THR A 80 -19.96 11.11 -12.40
CA THR A 80 -19.40 9.99 -11.64
C THR A 80 -18.61 10.42 -10.40
N ILE A 81 -18.57 11.72 -10.05
CA ILE A 81 -17.80 12.22 -8.90
C ILE A 81 -18.16 11.47 -7.61
N SER A 82 -19.45 11.21 -7.39
CA SER A 82 -19.92 10.48 -6.21
C SER A 82 -19.36 9.05 -6.16
N LYS A 83 -19.32 8.33 -7.28
CA LYS A 83 -18.75 6.98 -7.39
C LYS A 83 -17.25 6.98 -7.14
N ARG A 84 -16.52 7.93 -7.74
CA ARG A 84 -15.07 8.11 -7.55
C ARG A 84 -14.75 8.40 -6.08
N ARG A 85 -15.51 9.30 -5.44
CA ARG A 85 -15.35 9.64 -4.01
C ARG A 85 -15.62 8.43 -3.10
N ALA A 86 -16.70 7.69 -3.34
CA ALA A 86 -17.05 6.52 -2.54
C ALA A 86 -15.95 5.46 -2.60
N MET A 87 -15.39 5.20 -3.78
CA MET A 87 -14.25 4.29 -3.94
C MET A 87 -13.05 4.75 -3.09
N PHE A 88 -12.62 6.01 -3.19
CA PHE A 88 -11.50 6.49 -2.38
C PHE A 88 -11.76 6.44 -0.86
N GLN A 89 -13.00 6.66 -0.42
CA GLN A 89 -13.36 6.53 0.99
C GLN A 89 -13.25 5.09 1.47
N GLU A 90 -13.77 4.14 0.70
CA GLU A 90 -13.67 2.70 1.01
C GLU A 90 -12.20 2.27 1.10
N ARG A 91 -11.39 2.69 0.13
CA ARG A 91 -9.96 2.37 0.08
C ARG A 91 -9.19 3.02 1.23
N ARG A 92 -9.54 4.26 1.61
CA ARG A 92 -8.99 4.92 2.79
C ARG A 92 -9.26 4.10 4.06
N THR A 93 -10.51 3.67 4.26
CA THR A 93 -10.87 2.85 5.43
C THR A 93 -10.10 1.52 5.44
N ALA A 94 -9.99 0.85 4.30
CA ALA A 94 -9.23 -0.39 4.18
C ALA A 94 -7.73 -0.20 4.52
N LEU A 95 -7.10 0.86 3.99
CA LEU A 95 -5.71 1.18 4.29
C LEU A 95 -5.49 1.55 5.75
N GLN A 96 -6.41 2.28 6.38
CA GLN A 96 -6.32 2.61 7.81
C GLN A 96 -6.38 1.35 8.67
N LYS A 97 -7.23 0.38 8.31
CA LYS A 97 -7.28 -0.92 8.98
C LYS A 97 -5.97 -1.68 8.83
N GLN A 98 -5.43 -1.77 7.61
CA GLN A 98 -4.14 -2.41 7.35
C GLN A 98 -3.00 -1.76 8.13
N LEU A 99 -2.99 -0.42 8.21
CA LEU A 99 -1.98 0.31 8.99
C LEU A 99 -2.06 -0.03 10.48
N ALA A 100 -3.27 -0.13 11.04
CA ALA A 100 -3.47 -0.51 12.43
C ALA A 100 -3.00 -1.95 12.71
N GLU A 101 -3.29 -2.89 11.81
CA GLU A 101 -2.83 -4.28 11.90
C GLU A 101 -1.30 -4.38 11.81
N LEU A 102 -0.68 -3.63 10.89
CA LEU A 102 0.78 -3.56 10.76
C LEU A 102 1.42 -2.94 11.99
N GLN A 103 0.82 -1.88 12.55
CA GLN A 103 1.32 -1.25 13.76
C GLN A 103 1.25 -2.20 14.97
N ALA A 104 0.15 -2.96 15.11
CA ALA A 104 0.03 -3.95 16.17
C ALA A 104 1.09 -5.07 16.02
N THR A 105 1.36 -5.49 14.78
CA THR A 105 2.42 -6.45 14.47
C THR A 105 3.80 -5.90 14.80
N LEU A 106 4.08 -4.65 14.42
CA LEU A 106 5.33 -3.96 14.72
C LEU A 106 5.54 -3.84 16.23
N ASP A 107 4.51 -3.51 17.00
CA ASP A 107 4.59 -3.42 18.45
C ASP A 107 5.02 -4.76 19.10
N VAL A 108 4.58 -5.91 18.55
CA VAL A 108 5.03 -7.25 18.98
C VAL A 108 6.48 -7.53 18.59
N VAL A 109 6.88 -7.14 17.38
CA VAL A 109 8.27 -7.28 16.91
C VAL A 109 9.21 -6.45 17.78
N ASP A 110 8.86 -5.18 18.03
CA ASP A 110 9.61 -4.27 18.92
C ASP A 110 9.77 -4.87 20.32
N TYR A 111 8.70 -5.44 20.87
CA TYR A 111 8.74 -6.15 22.15
C TYR A 111 9.74 -7.31 22.14
N LYS A 112 9.75 -8.12 21.08
CA LYS A 112 10.70 -9.24 20.98
C LYS A 112 12.13 -8.78 20.74
N CYS A 113 12.35 -7.69 19.99
CA CYS A 113 13.66 -7.07 19.87
C CYS A 113 14.19 -6.62 21.24
N TRP A 114 13.36 -5.92 22.02
CA TRP A 114 13.72 -5.53 23.39
C TRP A 114 13.96 -6.75 24.30
N TYR A 115 13.07 -7.74 24.24
CA TYR A 115 13.19 -8.97 25.03
C TYR A 115 14.53 -9.67 24.80
N TYR A 116 14.91 -9.85 23.53
CA TYR A 116 16.16 -10.54 23.22
C TYR A 116 17.38 -9.68 23.48
N GLN A 117 17.30 -8.34 23.37
CA GLN A 117 18.38 -7.47 23.80
C GLN A 117 18.71 -7.67 25.29
N VAL A 118 17.69 -7.62 26.15
CA VAL A 118 17.87 -7.82 27.60
C VAL A 118 18.38 -9.22 27.92
N ALA A 119 17.90 -10.24 27.19
CA ALA A 119 18.36 -11.61 27.38
C ALA A 119 19.81 -11.82 26.93
N ASP A 120 20.26 -11.15 25.87
CA ASP A 120 21.64 -11.17 25.38
C ASP A 120 22.58 -10.52 26.42
N ASP A 121 22.19 -9.35 26.94
CA ASP A 121 22.94 -8.63 27.99
C ASP A 121 23.06 -9.45 29.28
N ALA A 122 22.04 -10.24 29.62
CA ALA A 122 22.02 -11.12 30.79
C ALA A 122 22.59 -12.53 30.53
N GLY A 123 22.85 -12.88 29.26
CA GLY A 123 23.24 -14.24 28.83
C GLY A 123 22.16 -15.31 29.01
N THR A 124 20.91 -14.95 29.28
CA THR A 124 19.79 -15.89 29.46
C THR A 124 18.43 -15.22 29.26
N CYS A 125 17.48 -15.96 28.67
CA CYS A 125 16.08 -15.53 28.59
C CYS A 125 15.36 -15.57 29.94
N ALA A 126 15.90 -16.28 30.94
CA ALA A 126 15.32 -16.38 32.28
C ALA A 126 15.33 -15.05 33.05
N VAL A 127 16.09 -14.05 32.60
CA VAL A 127 16.08 -12.68 33.17
C VAL A 127 14.68 -12.07 33.18
N HIS A 128 13.82 -12.45 32.23
CA HIS A 128 12.45 -11.96 32.12
C HIS A 128 11.47 -12.58 33.12
N ASP A 129 11.85 -13.70 33.74
CA ASP A 129 11.04 -14.34 34.79
C ASP A 129 11.16 -13.58 36.13
N THR A 130 12.27 -12.85 36.29
CA THR A 130 12.58 -12.06 37.50
C THR A 130 12.22 -10.58 37.37
N LEU A 131 11.98 -10.09 36.16
CA LEU A 131 11.64 -8.68 35.90
C LEU A 131 10.19 -8.39 36.34
N ALA A 132 10.04 -7.41 37.23
CA ALA A 132 8.72 -6.97 37.67
C ALA A 132 8.01 -6.17 36.58
N ASP A 133 6.68 -6.21 36.54
CA ASP A 133 5.90 -5.61 35.45
C ASP A 133 6.11 -4.09 35.35
N ASP A 134 6.31 -3.42 36.49
CA ASP A 134 6.58 -1.99 36.61
C ASP A 134 7.96 -1.56 36.08
N GLU A 135 8.92 -2.49 35.98
CA GLU A 135 10.25 -2.26 35.41
C GLU A 135 10.25 -2.32 33.87
N LEU A 136 9.21 -2.90 33.25
CA LEU A 136 9.09 -2.88 31.79
C LEU A 136 8.69 -1.49 31.30
N PRO A 137 9.27 -1.02 30.17
CA PRO A 137 8.75 0.16 29.48
C PRO A 137 7.26 -0.01 29.17
N GLU A 138 6.47 1.05 29.34
CA GLU A 138 5.01 1.02 29.23
C GLU A 138 4.51 0.35 27.94
N LYS A 139 5.14 0.67 26.80
CA LYS A 139 4.84 0.05 25.50
C LYS A 139 5.01 -1.46 25.53
N MET A 140 6.11 -1.95 26.12
CA MET A 140 6.45 -3.38 26.20
C MET A 140 5.52 -4.13 27.15
N ARG A 141 5.19 -3.49 28.27
CA ARG A 141 4.19 -3.99 29.23
C ARG A 141 2.82 -4.20 28.57
N ARG A 142 2.33 -3.20 27.85
CA ARG A 142 1.06 -3.27 27.12
C ARG A 142 1.03 -4.44 26.13
N VAL A 143 2.10 -4.60 25.35
CA VAL A 143 2.22 -5.68 24.36
C VAL A 143 2.31 -7.05 25.02
N LYS A 144 3.08 -7.18 26.12
CA LYS A 144 3.18 -8.43 26.91
C LYS A 144 1.80 -8.87 27.41
N HIS A 145 1.00 -7.96 27.97
CA HIS A 145 -0.37 -8.24 28.42
C HIS A 145 -1.30 -8.61 27.26
N GLN A 146 -1.18 -7.92 26.12
CA GLN A 146 -1.98 -8.22 24.93
C GLN A 146 -1.71 -9.63 24.39
N LEU A 147 -0.44 -10.05 24.36
CA LEU A 147 -0.05 -11.41 23.95
C LEU A 147 -0.55 -12.47 24.94
N ALA A 148 -0.45 -12.22 26.24
CA ALA A 148 -0.96 -13.13 27.27
C ALA A 148 -2.48 -13.32 27.16
N ALA A 149 -3.23 -12.23 26.89
CA ALA A 149 -4.67 -12.29 26.70
C ALA A 149 -5.10 -13.07 25.44
N GLN A 150 -4.30 -13.02 24.36
CA GLN A 150 -4.56 -13.78 23.13
C GLN A 150 -4.35 -15.30 23.31
N HIS A 151 -3.40 -15.71 24.15
CA HIS A 151 -3.17 -17.13 24.47
C HIS A 151 -4.28 -17.75 25.33
N ASN A 152 -4.95 -16.96 26.18
CA ASN A 152 -6.07 -17.44 27.00
C ASN A 152 -7.38 -17.65 26.22
N PHE A 153 -7.49 -17.18 24.97
CA PHE A 153 -8.72 -17.32 24.17
C PHE A 153 -8.73 -18.57 23.27
N THR A 154 -7.61 -19.29 23.16
CA THR A 154 -7.49 -20.50 22.32
C THR A 154 -7.55 -21.80 23.12
N ALA A 155 -7.95 -21.75 24.40
CA ALA A 155 -7.93 -22.88 25.32
C ALA A 155 -9.33 -23.45 25.69
N ASP A 156 -10.39 -23.01 25.02
CA ASP A 156 -11.76 -23.55 25.15
C ASP A 156 -12.23 -24.26 23.88
#